data_AF-A0A2D6MEM4-F1
#
_entry.id   AF-A0A2D6MEM4-F1
#
_cell.length_a   1.000
_cell.length_b   1.000
_cell.length_c   1.000
_cell.angle_alpha   90.00
_cell.angle_beta   90.00
_cell.angle_gamma   90.00
#
_symmetry.space_group_name_H-M   'P 1'
#
loop_
_entity.id
_entity.type
_entity.pdbx_description
1 polymer ?
#
loop_
_entity_poly.entity_id
_entity_poly.type
_entity_poly.pdbx_seq_one_letter_code
_entity_poly.pdbx_strand_id
1 'polypeptide(L)' 'MSSNPGEKTPNQLWRFEVVSVVDNPDGTAMLNIDVDDDFIEWFKEWQGLKRWSQKRFQKVMIEALTKEL' A
#
# COMPACT_ATOMS: atom_id res chain seq x y z
N MET A 1 -14.71 33.02 -6.74
CA MET A 1 -13.53 32.57 -7.50
C MET A 1 -13.51 31.06 -7.39
N SER A 2 -13.84 30.40 -8.49
CA SER A 2 -14.00 28.95 -8.57
C SER A 2 -12.64 28.28 -8.52
N SER A 3 -12.42 27.43 -7.52
CA SER A 3 -11.23 26.58 -7.47
C SER A 3 -11.37 25.49 -8.55
N ASN A 4 -10.34 25.37 -9.39
CA ASN A 4 -10.24 24.36 -10.45
C ASN A 4 -10.17 22.94 -9.83
N PRO A 5 -10.86 21.93 -10.40
CA PRO A 5 -10.84 20.56 -9.90
C PRO A 5 -9.60 19.78 -10.42
N GLY A 6 -8.40 20.27 -10.14
CA GLY A 6 -7.18 19.66 -10.71
C GLY A 6 -5.85 19.93 -10.00
N GLU A 7 -5.80 20.72 -8.93
CA GLU A 7 -4.57 20.86 -8.13
C GLU A 7 -4.49 19.72 -7.11
N LYS A 8 -3.75 18.65 -7.45
CA LYS A 8 -3.26 17.71 -6.44
C LYS A 8 -2.32 18.49 -5.52
N THR A 9 -2.75 18.75 -4.29
CA THR A 9 -1.97 19.51 -3.30
C THR A 9 -0.64 18.79 -3.04
N PRO A 10 0.52 19.49 -3.07
CA PRO A 10 1.85 18.88 -2.99
C PRO A 10 2.23 18.33 -1.60
N ASN A 11 1.26 18.04 -0.73
CA ASN A 11 1.49 17.61 0.64
C ASN A 11 0.64 16.40 1.06
N GLN A 12 0.20 15.58 0.10
CA GLN A 12 -0.56 14.37 0.41
C GLN A 12 0.41 13.29 0.88
N LEU A 13 0.64 13.23 2.19
CA LEU A 13 1.31 12.13 2.85
C LEU A 13 0.39 10.91 2.78
N TRP A 14 0.73 9.92 1.96
CA TRP A 14 0.05 8.63 2.01
C TRP A 14 0.32 7.99 3.36
N ARG A 15 -0.74 7.57 4.04
CA ARG A 15 -0.64 6.78 5.26
C ARG A 15 -0.36 5.34 4.88
N PHE A 16 0.79 4.87 5.33
CA PHE A 16 1.20 3.48 5.28
C PHE A 16 1.78 3.12 6.64
N GLU A 17 1.02 2.36 7.43
CA GLU A 17 1.35 2.10 8.83
C GLU A 17 1.33 0.60 9.13
N VAL A 18 2.40 0.08 9.70
CA VAL A 18 2.41 -1.29 10.24
C VAL A 18 1.69 -1.26 11.58
N VAL A 19 0.47 -1.77 11.62
CA VAL A 19 -0.36 -1.77 12.83
C VAL A 19 -0.06 -2.94 13.76
N SER A 20 0.45 -4.05 13.23
CA SER A 20 0.93 -5.15 14.05
C SER A 20 1.89 -6.06 13.31
N VAL A 21 2.79 -6.68 14.06
CA VAL A 21 3.67 -7.76 13.60
C VAL A 21 3.38 -9.00 14.42
N VAL A 22 3.22 -10.13 13.75
CA VAL A 22 3.05 -11.45 14.39
C VAL A 22 4.17 -12.35 13.90
N ASP A 23 5.14 -12.64 14.76
CA ASP A 23 6.22 -13.57 14.48
C ASP A 23 5.73 -15.02 14.57
N ASN A 24 6.09 -15.82 13.57
CA ASN A 24 5.75 -17.23 13.52
C ASN A 24 6.95 -18.08 13.98
N PRO A 25 6.72 -19.25 14.60
CA PRO A 25 7.80 -20.14 15.06
C PRO A 25 8.71 -20.69 13.96
N ASP A 26 8.27 -20.64 12.70
CA ASP A 26 9.02 -21.09 11.52
C ASP A 26 10.03 -20.04 11.02
N GLY A 27 10.17 -18.91 11.72
CA GLY A 27 11.07 -17.82 11.37
C GLY A 27 10.48 -16.83 10.35
N THR A 28 9.20 -16.99 9.99
CA THR A 28 8.47 -15.98 9.20
C THR A 28 7.75 -14.98 10.10
N ALA A 29 7.26 -13.87 9.54
CA ALA A 29 6.41 -12.92 10.25
C ALA A 29 5.25 -12.49 9.36
N MET A 30 4.09 -12.24 9.98
CA MET A 30 2.93 -11.63 9.35
C MET A 30 2.84 -10.15 9.74
N LEU A 31 2.82 -9.27 8.75
CA LEU A 31 2.64 -7.83 8.93
C LEU A 31 1.20 -7.46 8.60
N ASN A 32 0.51 -6.82 9.53
CA ASN A 32 -0.74 -6.14 9.25
C ASN A 32 -0.43 -4.67 9.01
N ILE A 33 -0.84 -4.16 7.85
CA ILE A 33 -0.57 -2.80 7.40
C ILE A 33 -1.90 -2.12 7.16
N ASP A 34 -2.07 -0.95 7.75
CA ASP A 34 -3.18 -0.05 7.47
C ASP A 34 -2.72 0.99 6.44
N VAL A 35 -3.55 1.19 5.43
CA VAL A 35 -3.29 2.11 4.31
C VAL A 35 -4.51 2.98 4.08
N ASP A 36 -4.30 4.23 3.68
CA ASP A 36 -5.41 5.10 3.33
C ASP A 36 -6.00 4.82 1.94
N ASP A 37 -7.18 5.38 1.67
CA ASP A 37 -7.89 5.20 0.40
C ASP A 37 -7.08 5.75 -0.78
N ASP A 38 -6.31 6.80 -0.58
CA ASP A 38 -5.47 7.40 -1.61
C ASP A 38 -4.34 6.47 -2.04
N PHE A 39 -3.71 5.77 -1.10
CA PHE A 39 -2.75 4.72 -1.38
C PHE A 39 -3.41 3.56 -2.12
N ILE A 40 -4.62 3.15 -1.71
CA ILE A 40 -5.35 2.06 -2.37
C ILE A 40 -5.64 2.42 -3.83
N GLU A 41 -6.09 3.65 -4.11
CA GLU A 41 -6.35 4.11 -5.47
C GLU A 41 -5.07 4.21 -6.30
N TRP A 42 -4.00 4.79 -5.76
CA TRP A 42 -2.69 4.82 -6.42
C TRP A 42 -2.19 3.41 -6.75
N PHE A 43 -2.27 2.47 -5.80
CA PHE A 43 -1.82 1.10 -5.99
C PHE A 43 -2.65 0.39 -7.06
N LYS A 44 -3.96 0.62 -7.07
CA LYS A 44 -4.86 0.09 -8.10
C LYS A 44 -4.51 0.61 -9.48
N GLU A 45 -4.23 1.92 -9.62
CA GLU A 45 -3.80 2.50 -10.90
C GLU A 45 -2.47 1.90 -11.37
N TRP A 46 -1.48 1.82 -10.48
CA TRP A 46 -0.16 1.28 -10.79
C TRP A 46 -0.21 -0.21 -11.22
N GLN A 47 -1.04 -1.02 -10.57
CA GLN A 47 -1.18 -2.45 -10.86
C GLN A 47 -2.27 -2.76 -11.90
N GLY A 48 -2.97 -1.75 -12.42
CA GLY A 48 -4.07 -1.93 -13.38
C GLY A 48 -5.29 -2.67 -12.81
N LEU A 49 -5.62 -2.47 -11.54
CA LEU A 49 -6.69 -3.15 -10.81
C LEU A 49 -7.98 -2.33 -10.75
N LYS A 50 -9.12 -2.97 -11.02
CA LYS A 50 -10.45 -2.35 -10.84
C LYS A 50 -10.90 -2.28 -9.38
N ARG A 51 -10.37 -3.14 -8.51
CA ARG A 51 -10.73 -3.28 -7.09
C ARG A 51 -9.49 -3.60 -6.28
N TRP A 52 -9.50 -3.26 -4.99
CA TRP A 52 -8.44 -3.65 -4.07
C TRP A 52 -8.24 -5.18 -4.06
N SER A 53 -6.99 -5.62 -4.01
CA SER A 53 -6.63 -7.03 -3.93
C SER A 53 -5.49 -7.22 -2.93
N GLN A 54 -5.84 -7.60 -1.71
CA GLN A 54 -4.86 -7.89 -0.66
C GLN A 54 -3.81 -8.91 -1.11
N LYS A 55 -4.22 -9.95 -1.85
CA LYS A 55 -3.29 -10.96 -2.40
C LYS A 55 -2.29 -10.36 -3.39
N ARG A 56 -2.72 -9.42 -4.24
CA ARG A 56 -1.82 -8.75 -5.19
C ARG A 56 -0.83 -7.85 -4.45
N PHE A 57 -1.33 -7.08 -3.49
CA PHE A 57 -0.51 -6.23 -2.63
C PHE A 57 0.54 -7.05 -1.87
N GLN A 58 0.13 -8.12 -1.20
CA GLN A 58 1.05 -9.02 -0.49
C GLN A 58 2.13 -9.57 -1.43
N LYS A 59 1.76 -10.04 -2.63
CA LYS A 59 2.72 -10.55 -3.60
C LYS A 59 3.77 -9.50 -3.96
N VAL A 60 3.33 -8.28 -4.29
CA VAL A 60 4.22 -7.17 -4.66
C VAL A 60 5.16 -6.79 -3.51
N MET A 61 4.62 -6.72 -2.28
CA MET A 61 5.42 -6.39 -1.10
C MET A 61 6.47 -7.46 -0.82
N ILE A 62 6.10 -8.74 -0.88
CA ILE A 62 7.05 -9.85 -0.70
C ILE A 62 8.13 -9.77 -1.77
N GLU A 63 7.75 -9.65 -3.05
CA GLU A 63 8.71 -9.52 -4.14
C GLU A 63 9.66 -8.34 -3.94
N ALA A 64 9.16 -7.18 -3.52
CA ALA A 64 9.98 -6.00 -3.24
C ALA A 64 10.95 -6.22 -2.08
N LEU A 65 10.50 -6.86 -1.00
CA LEU A 65 11.32 -7.11 0.19
C LEU A 65 12.38 -8.20 -0.03
N THR A 66 12.08 -9.21 -0.85
CA THR A 66 13.00 -10.32 -1.10
C THR A 66 13.94 -10.10 -2.28
N LYS A 67 13.72 -9.06 -3.09
CA LYS A 67 14.53 -8.82 -4.30
C LYS A 67 15.98 -8.41 -4.02
N GLU A 68 16.25 -7.90 -2.83
CA GLU A 68 17.58 -7.46 -2.38
C GLU A 68 18.22 -8.43 -1.35
N LEU A 69 17.64 -9.62 -1.17
CA LEU A 69 18.21 -10.73 -0.39
C LEU A 69 18.91 -11.73 -1.30
#